data_AF-A0AAT9HFE1-F1
#
_entry.id   AF-A0AAT9HFE1-F1
#
_cell.length_a   1.000
_cell.length_b   1.000
_cell.length_c   1.000
_cell.angle_alpha   90.00
_cell.angle_beta   90.00
_cell.angle_gamma   90.00
#
_symmetry.space_group_name_H-M   'P 1'
#
loop_
_entity.id
_entity.type
_entity.pdbx_description
1 polymer ?
#
loop_
_entity_poly.entity_id
_entity_poly.type
_entity_poly.pdbx_seq_one_letter_code
_entity_poly.pdbx_strand_id
1 'polypeptide(L)'
;MARPRRGDPRPGTAGRSAPLVRPDDSDRLAALLGEVARGRAFLLQGGDCAEMIERATPAAVHGTVETLSRLAGTLERAFGLPVVTVGRLAGQYAKPRSSPWRRYGGSPCRRIAVTRSTAWPSRSGTVPPIPGACCAPTRPPRPRCG
;
A
#
# COMPACT_ATOMS: atom_id res chain seq x y z
N MET A 1 -28.67 -11.24 18.97
CA MET A 1 -27.59 -10.35 18.46
C MET A 1 -26.76 -11.13 17.44
N ALA A 2 -26.78 -10.73 16.17
CA ALA A 2 -26.06 -11.45 15.11
C ALA A 2 -24.54 -11.24 15.25
N ARG A 3 -23.77 -12.34 15.26
CA ARG A 3 -22.30 -12.27 15.23
C ARG A 3 -21.86 -11.66 13.89
N PRO A 4 -20.95 -10.66 13.87
CA PRO A 4 -20.45 -10.09 12.64
C PRO A 4 -19.71 -11.15 11.82
N ARG A 5 -20.00 -11.21 10.51
CA ARG A 5 -19.33 -12.12 9.58
C ARG A 5 -17.86 -11.72 9.47
N ARG A 6 -16.95 -12.69 9.51
CA ARG A 6 -15.51 -12.45 9.26
C ARG A 6 -15.37 -11.77 7.89
N GLY A 7 -14.98 -10.49 7.89
CA GLY A 7 -14.79 -9.70 6.66
C GLY A 7 -15.52 -8.35 6.67
N ASP A 8 -16.47 -8.15 7.59
CA ASP A 8 -17.11 -6.84 7.77
C ASP A 8 -16.07 -5.83 8.30
N PRO A 9 -15.84 -4.68 7.63
CA PRO A 9 -14.95 -3.66 8.16
C PRO A 9 -15.46 -3.26 9.54
N ARG A 10 -14.70 -3.62 10.58
CA ARG A 10 -14.98 -3.09 11.92
C ARG A 10 -14.86 -1.57 11.78
N PRO A 11 -15.90 -0.79 12.13
CA PRO A 11 -15.75 0.66 12.15
C PRO A 11 -14.73 0.98 13.23
N GLY A 12 -13.49 1.18 12.81
CA GLY A 12 -12.50 1.86 13.62
C GLY A 12 -12.98 3.29 13.84
N THR A 13 -12.38 3.97 14.82
CA THR A 13 -12.62 5.39 15.11
C THR A 13 -12.41 6.32 13.90
N ALA A 14 -11.88 5.83 12.79
CA ALA A 14 -11.73 6.54 11.50
C ALA A 14 -13.01 7.21 10.99
N GLY A 15 -14.20 6.67 11.30
CA GLY A 15 -15.48 7.31 10.94
C GLY A 15 -15.75 8.65 11.65
N ARG A 16 -14.93 9.02 12.65
CA ARG A 16 -15.02 10.29 13.41
C ARG A 16 -13.82 11.21 13.17
N SER A 17 -12.83 10.80 12.38
CA SER A 17 -11.66 11.61 12.06
C SER A 17 -11.94 12.56 10.91
N ALA A 18 -11.26 13.71 10.88
CA ALA A 18 -11.32 14.61 9.74
C ALA A 18 -10.83 13.90 8.45
N PRO A 19 -11.45 14.17 7.29
CA PRO A 19 -11.03 13.57 6.03
C PRO A 19 -9.65 14.11 5.61
N LEU A 20 -8.85 13.26 4.96
CA LEU A 20 -7.52 13.64 4.43
C LEU A 20 -7.62 14.54 3.19
N VAL A 21 -8.70 14.42 2.43
CA VAL A 21 -8.91 15.12 1.16
C VAL A 21 -10.32 15.69 1.17
N ARG A 22 -10.48 16.91 0.64
CA ARG A 22 -11.81 17.51 0.46
C ARG A 22 -12.47 16.90 -0.79
N PRO A 23 -13.81 16.77 -0.83
CA PRO A 23 -14.51 16.26 -2.02
C PRO A 23 -14.13 17.04 -3.30
N ASP A 24 -14.11 18.37 -3.22
CA ASP A 24 -13.78 19.25 -4.35
C ASP A 24 -12.38 19.00 -4.95
N ASP A 25 -11.41 18.61 -4.10
CA ASP A 25 -10.05 18.29 -4.56
C ASP A 25 -10.03 16.99 -5.37
N SER A 26 -10.90 16.03 -5.03
CA SER A 26 -11.05 14.77 -5.76
C SER A 26 -11.68 14.99 -7.12
N ASP A 27 -12.72 15.84 -7.19
CA ASP A 27 -13.37 16.21 -8.46
C ASP A 27 -12.42 16.99 -9.37
N ARG A 28 -11.62 17.90 -8.79
CA ARG A 28 -10.57 18.61 -9.52
C ARG A 28 -9.52 17.65 -10.08
N LEU A 29 -9.07 16.67 -9.30
CA LEU A 29 -8.13 15.66 -9.79
C LEU A 29 -8.73 14.85 -10.94
N ALA A 30 -10.00 14.45 -10.85
CA ALA A 30 -10.69 13.73 -11.90
C ALA A 30 -10.74 14.54 -13.22
N ALA A 31 -11.03 15.84 -13.13
CA ALA A 31 -11.00 16.74 -14.28
C ALA A 31 -9.60 16.78 -14.93
N LEU A 32 -8.55 16.95 -14.13
CA LEU A 32 -7.15 16.96 -14.60
C LEU A 32 -6.75 15.63 -15.27
N LEU A 33 -7.17 14.49 -14.71
CA LEU A 33 -6.93 13.18 -15.32
C LEU A 33 -7.69 13.02 -16.65
N GLY A 34 -8.84 13.68 -16.80
CA GLY A 34 -9.55 13.79 -18.08
C GLY A 34 -8.75 14.56 -19.14
N GLU A 35 -7.91 15.52 -18.76
CA GLU A 35 -7.00 16.22 -19.67
C GLU A 35 -5.87 15.28 -20.13
N VAL A 36 -5.30 14.51 -19.20
CA VAL A 36 -4.28 13.50 -19.47
C VAL A 36 -4.82 12.44 -20.44
N ALA A 37 -6.03 11.93 -20.20
CA ALA A 37 -6.64 10.93 -21.07
C ALA A 37 -6.88 11.42 -22.52
N ARG A 38 -7.01 12.73 -22.71
CA ARG A 38 -7.15 13.36 -24.04
C ARG A 38 -5.81 13.75 -24.67
N GLY A 39 -4.69 13.39 -24.04
CA GLY A 39 -3.35 13.72 -24.52
C GLY A 39 -2.98 15.20 -24.38
N ARG A 40 -3.68 15.96 -23.52
CA ARG A 40 -3.45 17.39 -23.30
C ARG A 40 -2.61 17.69 -22.06
N ALA A 41 -2.23 16.66 -21.32
CA ALA A 41 -1.35 16.72 -20.16
C ALA A 41 -0.64 15.38 -19.96
N PHE A 42 0.46 15.36 -19.21
CA PHE A 42 1.12 14.15 -18.75
C PHE A 42 0.78 13.85 -17.29
N LEU A 43 0.68 12.56 -16.93
CA LEU A 43 0.59 12.14 -15.53
C LEU A 43 1.97 11.69 -15.03
N LEU A 44 2.45 12.35 -13.98
CA LEU A 44 3.60 11.91 -13.20
C LEU A 44 3.13 11.36 -11.86
N GLN A 45 3.20 10.05 -11.69
CA GLN A 45 2.90 9.41 -10.41
C GLN A 45 4.17 8.81 -9.81
N GLY A 46 4.50 9.17 -8.56
CA GLY A 46 5.71 8.68 -7.91
C GLY A 46 5.70 8.84 -6.41
N GLY A 47 6.66 8.21 -5.75
CA GLY A 47 6.81 8.18 -4.29
C GLY A 47 7.44 6.89 -3.83
N ASP A 48 7.52 6.70 -2.52
CA ASP A 48 8.21 5.56 -1.94
C ASP A 48 7.59 4.22 -2.34
N CYS A 49 8.45 3.24 -2.62
CA CYS A 49 8.01 1.88 -2.95
C CYS A 49 7.21 1.26 -1.80
N ALA A 50 7.64 1.49 -0.56
CA ALA A 50 6.96 1.10 0.67
C ALA A 50 7.13 2.23 1.69
N GLU A 51 6.07 3.00 1.95
CA GLU A 51 6.11 3.92 3.07
C GLU A 51 6.22 3.11 4.38
N MET A 52 7.11 3.56 5.25
CA MET A 52 7.25 3.04 6.60
C MET A 52 6.76 4.14 7.54
N ILE A 53 5.85 3.81 8.46
CA ILE A 53 5.25 4.80 9.37
C ILE A 53 6.37 5.51 10.16
N GLU A 54 7.37 4.75 10.59
CA GLU A 54 8.54 5.23 11.31
C GLU A 54 9.46 6.16 10.47
N ARG A 55 9.28 6.20 9.15
CA ARG A 55 10.08 7.01 8.21
C ARG A 55 9.30 8.15 7.58
N ALA A 56 8.02 8.34 7.92
CA ALA A 56 7.18 9.43 7.45
C ALA A 56 7.52 10.75 8.18
N THR A 57 8.78 11.20 8.05
CA THR A 57 9.24 12.46 8.64
C THR A 57 8.96 13.63 7.70
N PRO A 58 8.82 14.87 8.22
CA PRO A 58 8.64 16.05 7.36
C PRO A 58 9.73 16.15 6.29
N ALA A 59 11.00 15.92 6.65
CA ALA A 59 12.12 15.95 5.71
C ALA A 59 11.97 14.93 4.57
N ALA A 60 11.52 13.71 4.87
CA ALA A 60 11.30 12.67 3.86
C ALA A 60 10.15 13.05 2.89
N VAL A 61 9.06 13.60 3.45
CA VAL A 61 7.92 14.08 2.65
C VAL A 61 8.34 15.24 1.75
N HIS A 62 9.04 16.23 2.30
CA HIS A 62 9.56 17.36 1.52
C HIS A 62 10.50 16.91 0.41
N GLY A 63 11.43 15.99 0.70
CA GLY A 63 12.35 15.46 -0.31
C GLY A 63 11.64 14.76 -1.46
N THR A 64 10.55 14.03 -1.17
CA THR A 64 9.72 13.39 -2.20
C THR A 64 8.98 14.43 -3.04
N VAL A 65 8.33 15.41 -2.41
CA VAL A 65 7.60 16.49 -3.10
C VAL A 65 8.55 17.31 -3.99
N GLU A 66 9.75 17.64 -3.49
CA GLU A 66 10.77 18.37 -4.24
C GLU A 66 11.25 17.57 -5.45
N THR A 67 11.50 16.27 -5.27
CA THR A 67 11.92 15.38 -6.36
C THR A 67 10.85 15.29 -7.45
N LEU A 68 9.59 15.09 -7.05
CA LEU A 68 8.47 15.04 -8.00
C LEU A 68 8.29 16.38 -8.72
N SER A 69 8.42 17.50 -8.02
CA SER A 69 8.30 18.85 -8.61
C SER A 69 9.40 19.13 -9.62
N ARG A 70 10.65 18.74 -9.32
CA ARG A 70 11.78 18.87 -10.26
C ARG A 70 11.60 18.02 -11.51
N LEU A 71 11.11 16.79 -11.35
CA LEU A 71 10.84 15.90 -12.48
C LEU A 71 9.67 16.44 -13.32
N ALA A 72 8.58 16.90 -12.69
CA ALA A 72 7.46 17.53 -13.39
C ALA A 72 7.92 18.70 -14.25
N GLY A 73 8.66 19.67 -13.68
CA GLY A 73 9.17 20.79 -14.47
C GLY A 73 10.15 20.39 -15.57
N THR A 74 10.86 19.27 -15.42
CA THR A 74 11.73 18.73 -16.48
C THR A 74 10.91 18.14 -17.63
N LEU A 75 9.86 17.38 -17.32
CA LEU A 75 8.94 16.82 -18.31
C LEU A 75 8.16 17.92 -19.03
N GLU A 76 7.69 18.95 -18.32
CA GLU A 76 6.99 20.09 -18.93
C GLU A 76 7.87 20.81 -19.95
N ARG A 77 9.15 21.06 -19.62
CA ARG A 77 10.10 21.66 -20.57
C ARG A 77 10.42 20.76 -21.75
N ALA A 78 10.48 19.44 -21.54
CA ALA A 78 10.83 18.48 -22.59
C ALA A 78 9.68 18.27 -23.59
N PHE A 79 8.43 18.25 -23.11
CA PHE A 79 7.26 17.91 -23.93
C PHE A 79 6.36 19.09 -24.28
N GLY A 80 6.53 20.25 -23.64
CA GLY A 80 5.68 21.43 -23.85
C GLY A 80 4.23 21.26 -23.40
N LEU A 81 3.94 20.22 -22.62
CA LEU A 81 2.62 19.91 -22.09
C LEU A 81 2.63 19.97 -20.56
N PRO A 82 1.52 20.39 -19.93
CA PRO A 82 1.42 20.44 -18.47
C PRO A 82 1.52 19.04 -17.85
N VAL A 83 2.08 18.96 -16.64
CA VAL A 83 2.22 17.69 -15.90
C VAL A 83 1.35 17.68 -14.64
N VAL A 84 0.41 16.75 -14.59
CA VAL A 84 -0.38 16.42 -13.39
C VAL A 84 0.46 15.51 -12.50
N THR A 85 0.83 15.98 -11.32
CA THR A 85 1.70 15.22 -10.39
C THR A 85 0.89 14.57 -9.27
N VAL A 86 1.05 13.26 -9.07
CA VAL A 86 0.37 12.47 -8.04
C VAL A 86 1.39 11.76 -7.14
N GLY A 87 1.42 12.13 -5.86
CA GLY A 87 2.29 11.52 -4.86
C GLY A 87 1.73 10.20 -4.30
N ARG A 88 2.56 9.16 -4.22
CA ARG A 88 2.29 7.97 -3.40
C ARG A 88 2.71 8.27 -1.97
N LEU A 89 1.85 9.01 -1.28
CA LEU A 89 2.08 9.56 0.06
C LEU A 89 0.83 9.42 0.93
N ALA A 90 1.00 9.51 2.25
CA ALA A 90 -0.09 9.64 3.23
C ALA A 90 -1.12 8.50 3.25
N GLY A 91 -0.71 7.28 2.86
CA GLY A 91 -1.64 6.15 2.88
C GLY A 91 -1.13 4.82 2.32
N GLN A 92 0.09 4.76 1.78
CA GLN A 92 0.62 3.55 1.15
C GLN A 92 1.26 2.59 2.18
N TYR A 93 0.63 2.43 3.35
CA TYR A 93 1.13 1.58 4.43
C TYR A 93 0.75 0.10 4.27
N ALA A 94 -0.28 -0.18 3.46
CA ALA A 94 -0.72 -1.54 3.18
C ALA A 94 -0.02 -2.10 1.93
N LYS A 95 0.48 -3.34 2.05
CA LYS A 95 1.00 -4.10 0.90
C LYS A 95 0.29 -5.44 0.77
N PRO A 96 -0.36 -5.73 -0.37
CA PRO A 96 -0.91 -7.06 -0.62
C PRO A 96 0.23 -8.09 -0.62
N ARG A 97 -0.04 -9.26 -0.05
CA ARG A 97 0.94 -10.35 0.06
C ARG A 97 0.48 -11.50 -0.82
N SER A 98 1.38 -12.03 -1.64
CA SER A 98 1.14 -13.23 -2.43
C SER A 98 0.88 -14.47 -1.56
N SER A 99 1.42 -14.49 -0.35
CA SER A 99 1.13 -15.50 0.67
C SER A 99 0.94 -14.82 2.03
N PRO A 100 -0.06 -15.27 2.83
CA PRO A 100 -0.22 -14.82 4.21
C PRO A 100 0.89 -15.32 5.14
N TRP A 101 1.72 -16.27 4.71
CA TRP A 101 2.77 -16.92 5.52
C TRP A 101 4.15 -16.82 4.86
N ARG A 102 5.20 -16.61 5.67
CA ARG A 102 6.60 -16.67 5.22
C ARG A 102 7.47 -17.41 6.23
N ARG A 103 8.46 -18.14 5.71
CA ARG A 103 9.55 -18.76 6.46
C ARG A 103 10.84 -17.97 6.18
N TYR A 104 11.68 -17.79 7.19
CA TYR A 104 13.03 -17.22 7.05
C TYR A 104 14.01 -18.18 7.71
N GLY A 105 15.11 -18.53 7.02
CA GLY A 105 16.20 -19.42 7.46
C GLY A 105 15.92 -20.30 8.69
N GLY A 106 15.50 -21.55 8.50
CA GLY A 106 15.26 -22.53 9.58
C GLY A 106 14.07 -22.24 10.51
N SER A 107 13.65 -20.99 10.66
CA SER A 107 12.63 -20.55 11.62
C SER A 107 11.23 -21.10 11.32
N PRO A 108 10.32 -21.18 12.29
CA PRO A 108 8.91 -21.52 12.07
C PRO A 108 8.20 -20.55 11.12
N CYS A 109 7.24 -21.04 10.33
CA CYS A 109 6.40 -20.19 9.47
C CYS A 109 5.57 -19.21 10.32
N ARG A 110 5.56 -17.93 9.93
CA ARG A 110 4.78 -16.89 10.61
C ARG A 110 3.87 -16.15 9.64
N ARG A 111 2.75 -15.65 10.18
CA ARG A 111 1.82 -14.80 9.41
C ARG A 111 2.47 -13.43 9.20
N ILE A 112 2.43 -12.94 7.97
CA ILE A 112 2.96 -11.63 7.63
C ILE A 112 1.85 -10.59 7.79
N ALA A 113 2.15 -9.45 8.41
CA ALA A 113 1.23 -8.34 8.51
C ALA A 113 1.07 -7.62 7.15
N VAL A 114 -0.15 -7.17 6.84
CA VAL A 114 -0.45 -6.38 5.63
C VAL A 114 0.14 -4.97 5.70
N THR A 115 0.32 -4.43 6.92
CA THR A 115 0.67 -3.03 7.18
C THR A 115 2.12 -2.79 7.63
N ARG A 116 2.95 -3.83 7.75
CA ARG A 116 4.38 -3.69 8.09
C ARG A 116 5.23 -4.34 7.02
N SER A 117 6.16 -3.56 6.44
CA SER A 117 7.09 -4.06 5.42
C SER A 117 8.19 -4.94 6.02
N THR A 118 8.55 -4.70 7.29
CA THR A 118 9.56 -5.45 8.04
C THR A 118 8.90 -6.37 9.07
N ALA A 119 8.96 -7.67 8.82
CA ALA A 119 8.80 -8.64 9.88
C ALA A 119 10.11 -8.66 10.70
N TRP A 120 10.14 -7.94 11.84
CA TRP A 120 10.70 -8.35 13.14
C TRP A 120 10.78 -7.14 14.10
N PRO A 121 10.18 -7.23 15.30
CA PRO A 121 10.94 -6.91 16.51
C PRO A 121 11.05 -8.15 17.41
N SER A 122 12.21 -8.27 18.04
CA SER A 122 12.45 -9.18 19.14
C SER A 122 11.56 -8.78 20.32
N ARG A 123 10.83 -9.77 20.84
CA ARG A 123 10.13 -9.80 22.14
C ARG A 123 8.80 -9.02 22.23
N SER A 124 7.84 -9.70 22.88
CA SER A 124 6.57 -9.24 23.48
C SER A 124 5.25 -9.31 22.68
N GLY A 125 5.21 -9.95 21.51
CA GLY A 125 3.94 -10.21 20.80
C GLY A 125 3.84 -11.62 20.25
N THR A 126 3.94 -12.64 21.11
CA THR A 126 3.91 -14.04 20.69
C THR A 126 2.50 -14.41 20.21
N VAL A 127 2.27 -14.36 18.89
CA VAL A 127 1.26 -15.26 18.31
C VAL A 127 1.83 -16.67 18.49
N PRO A 128 1.18 -17.55 19.28
CA PRO A 128 1.69 -18.89 19.49
C PRO A 128 1.85 -19.60 18.13
N PRO A 129 2.94 -20.36 17.92
CA PRO A 129 3.03 -21.21 16.76
C PRO A 129 1.81 -22.15 16.79
N ILE A 130 0.99 -22.13 15.74
CA ILE A 130 -0.09 -23.10 15.62
C ILE A 130 0.58 -24.43 15.24
N PRO A 131 0.47 -25.49 16.07
CA PRO A 131 0.98 -26.80 15.71
C PRO A 131 0.31 -27.25 14.41
N GLY A 132 1.10 -27.62 13.39
CA GLY A 132 0.56 -28.06 12.09
C GLY A 132 0.25 -26.94 11.08
N ALA A 133 0.67 -25.69 11.31
CA ALA A 133 0.60 -24.66 10.27
C ALA A 133 1.62 -24.92 9.15
N CYS A 134 1.27 -25.83 8.25
CA CYS A 134 1.93 -26.03 6.98
C CYS A 134 1.91 -24.69 6.22
N CYS A 135 3.09 -24.08 6.00
CA CYS A 135 3.28 -23.30 4.78
C CYS A 135 2.96 -24.29 3.64
N ALA A 136 1.81 -24.13 2.98
CA ALA A 136 1.15 -25.19 2.23
C ALA A 136 2.11 -26.09 1.43
N PRO A 137 2.03 -27.42 1.56
CA PRO A 137 2.72 -28.30 0.65
C PRO A 137 2.07 -28.18 -0.73
N THR A 138 2.86 -28.38 -1.77
CA THR A 138 2.41 -28.72 -3.10
C THR A 138 1.20 -29.67 -3.05
N ARG A 139 0.17 -29.34 -3.82
CA ARG A 139 -1.07 -30.11 -4.07
C ARG A 139 -0.77 -31.62 -4.13
N PRO A 140 -1.39 -32.50 -3.33
CA PRO A 140 -1.18 -33.93 -3.47
C PRO A 140 -1.81 -34.43 -4.80
N PRO A 141 -1.24 -35.45 -5.46
CA PRO A 141 -1.84 -36.03 -6.66
C PRO A 141 -3.20 -36.65 -6.31
N ARG A 142 -4.24 -36.33 -7.09
CA ARG A 142 -5.57 -36.95 -6.93
C ARG A 142 -5.47 -38.43 -7.34
N PRO A 143 -5.97 -39.39 -6.53
CA PRO A 143 -6.12 -40.75 -7.03
C PRO A 143 -7.15 -40.75 -8.16
N ARG A 144 -6.79 -41.38 -9.29
CA ARG A 144 -7.73 -41.63 -10.39
C ARG A 144 -8.82 -42.56 -9.86
N CYS A 145 -10.09 -42.17 -10.02
CA CYS A 145 -11.20 -43.09 -9.84
C CYS A 145 -11.08 -44.19 -10.91
N GLY A 146 -10.95 -45.44 -10.46
CA GLY A 146 -11.24 -46.66 -11.20
C GLY A 146 -12.37 -47.38 -10.48
#